data_AF-H5SCP3-F1
#
_entry.id   AF-H5SCP3-F1
#
_cell.length_a   1.000
_cell.length_b   1.000
_cell.length_c   1.000
_cell.angle_alpha   90.00
_cell.angle_beta   90.00
_cell.angle_gamma   90.00
#
_symmetry.space_group_name_H-M   'P 1'
#
loop_
_entity.id
_entity.type
_entity.pdbx_description
1 polymer ?
#
loop_
_entity_poly.entity_id
_entity_poly.type
_entity_poly.pdbx_seq_one_letter_code
_entity_poly.pdbx_strand_id
1 'polypeptide(L)'
;HMGSSAPSPDLDNTCGTFIPEMVSLEPLRKKVVLLVMDGLVGCYEGGPGTWNATWDVWERKSLFFATDPVALDHVGWHILDQYRVRRGWPPVAEMGTEKSDPQKSEQFRRRQPEHVQIAGEKGLGIFEPGRIEYRHIRLAG
;
A
#
# COMPACT_ATOMS: atom_id res chain seq x y z
N HIS A 1 4.00 -15.01 -5.73
CA HIS A 1 2.91 -14.94 -6.71
C HIS A 1 2.55 -13.48 -6.92
N MET A 2 3.05 -12.86 -8.00
CA MET A 2 2.69 -11.48 -8.34
C MET A 2 1.50 -11.56 -9.30
N GLY A 3 0.34 -11.05 -8.88
CA GLY A 3 -0.86 -11.01 -9.70
C GLY A 3 -0.70 -10.01 -10.84
N SER A 4 -0.84 -10.48 -12.09
CA SER A 4 -0.80 -9.68 -13.31
C SER A 4 -2.20 -9.32 -13.83
N SER A 5 -3.23 -9.34 -12.99
CA SER A 5 -4.60 -9.08 -13.41
C SER A 5 -4.88 -7.58 -13.47
N ALA A 6 -5.34 -7.10 -14.62
CA ALA A 6 -5.83 -5.74 -14.82
C ALA A 6 -6.91 -5.37 -13.78
N PRO A 7 -7.03 -4.07 -13.41
CA PRO A 7 -8.06 -3.63 -12.49
C PRO A 7 -9.45 -3.96 -13.04
N SER A 8 -10.27 -4.65 -12.24
CA SER A 8 -11.68 -4.92 -12.56
C SER A 8 -12.48 -3.60 -12.52
N PRO A 9 -13.44 -3.40 -13.44
CA PRO A 9 -14.23 -2.16 -13.52
C PRO A 9 -15.15 -1.91 -12.32
N ASP A 10 -15.40 -2.93 -11.49
CA ASP A 10 -16.18 -2.82 -10.25
C ASP A 10 -15.22 -2.59 -9.08
N LEU A 11 -14.75 -1.36 -8.89
CA LEU A 11 -13.91 -1.00 -7.75
C LEU A 11 -14.76 -1.07 -6.45
N ASP A 12 -14.42 -2.01 -5.56
CA ASP A 12 -15.09 -2.15 -4.25
C ASP A 12 -14.98 -0.88 -3.38
N ASN A 13 -14.07 0.03 -3.73
CA ASN A 13 -13.95 1.35 -3.13
C ASN A 13 -13.58 2.41 -4.19
N THR A 14 -14.05 3.64 -4.00
CA THR A 14 -13.75 4.76 -4.93
C THR A 14 -12.28 5.20 -4.87
N CYS A 15 -11.48 4.69 -3.94
CA CYS A 15 -10.09 5.10 -3.80
C CYS A 15 -9.25 4.74 -5.04
N GLY A 16 -9.58 3.64 -5.72
CA GLY A 16 -8.92 3.22 -6.97
C GLY A 16 -8.88 4.30 -8.05
N THR A 17 -9.94 5.11 -8.17
CA THR A 17 -10.04 6.21 -9.15
C THR A 17 -9.75 7.57 -8.52
N PHE A 18 -10.29 7.84 -7.33
CA PHE A 18 -10.18 9.15 -6.70
C PHE A 18 -8.74 9.53 -6.33
N ILE A 19 -7.97 8.59 -5.75
CA ILE A 19 -6.61 8.90 -5.27
C ILE A 19 -5.69 9.29 -6.45
N PRO A 20 -5.60 8.50 -7.55
CA PRO A 20 -4.76 8.89 -8.68
C PRO A 20 -5.19 10.23 -9.30
N GLU A 21 -6.50 10.49 -9.41
CA GLU A 21 -7.00 11.77 -9.95
C GLU A 21 -6.61 12.95 -9.05
N MET A 22 -6.79 12.84 -7.74
CA MET A 22 -6.38 13.88 -6.80
C MET A 22 -4.87 14.14 -6.86
N VAL A 23 -4.04 13.08 -6.84
CA VAL A 23 -2.58 13.21 -6.89
C VAL A 23 -2.12 13.78 -8.23
N SER A 24 -2.92 13.66 -9.30
CA SER A 24 -2.60 14.22 -10.62
C SER A 24 -2.68 15.75 -10.68
N LEU A 25 -3.38 16.40 -9.73
CA LEU A 25 -3.57 17.85 -9.72
C LEU A 25 -2.22 18.59 -9.67
N GLU A 26 -2.02 19.49 -10.62
CA GLU A 26 -0.76 20.23 -10.80
C GLU A 26 -0.24 20.91 -9.51
N PRO A 27 -1.08 21.58 -8.69
CA PRO A 27 -0.60 22.19 -7.45
C PRO A 27 -0.01 21.18 -6.45
N LEU A 28 -0.51 19.95 -6.44
CA LEU A 28 0.00 18.88 -5.58
C LEU A 28 1.31 18.32 -6.17
N ARG A 29 1.33 17.99 -7.46
CA ARG A 29 2.53 17.46 -8.14
C ARG A 29 3.74 18.39 -8.05
N LYS A 30 3.51 19.70 -8.07
CA LYS A 30 4.59 20.70 -7.96
C LYS A 30 5.12 20.90 -6.54
N LYS A 31 4.38 20.49 -5.51
CA LYS A 31 4.70 20.76 -4.10
C LYS A 31 5.11 19.50 -3.33
N VAL A 32 4.58 18.34 -3.70
CA VAL A 32 4.92 17.05 -3.08
C VAL A 32 6.20 16.54 -3.72
N VAL A 33 7.34 17.08 -3.28
CA VAL A 33 8.68 16.78 -3.81
C VAL A 33 9.51 15.86 -2.90
N LEU A 34 9.18 15.82 -1.61
CA LEU A 34 9.75 14.93 -0.61
C LEU A 34 8.63 14.34 0.23
N LEU A 35 8.58 13.01 0.28
CA LEU A 35 7.70 12.23 1.12
C LEU A 35 8.51 11.68 2.28
N VAL A 36 8.03 11.94 3.50
CA VAL A 36 8.56 11.34 4.72
C VAL A 36 7.42 10.53 5.33
N MET A 37 7.55 9.21 5.32
CA MET A 37 6.56 8.31 5.92
C MET A 37 7.10 7.74 7.23
N ASP A 38 6.32 7.93 8.28
CA ASP A 38 6.53 7.28 9.57
C ASP A 38 6.12 5.80 9.46
N GLY A 39 7.12 4.92 9.55
CA GLY A 39 6.96 3.48 9.65
C GLY A 39 7.61 2.94 10.92
N LEU A 40 7.57 3.70 12.03
CA LEU A 40 8.06 3.22 13.32
C LEU A 40 7.21 2.04 13.80
N VAL A 41 5.89 2.16 13.64
CA VAL A 41 4.91 1.11 13.89
C VAL A 41 4.14 0.84 12.59
N GLY A 42 4.21 -0.39 12.10
CA GLY A 42 3.41 -0.83 10.95
C GLY A 42 2.11 -1.47 11.43
N CYS A 43 0.99 -1.16 10.77
CA CYS A 43 -0.29 -1.86 10.94
C CYS A 43 -0.42 -2.90 9.84
N TYR A 44 -0.47 -4.20 10.20
CA TYR A 44 -0.63 -5.26 9.21
C TYR A 44 -2.07 -5.73 9.05
N GLU A 45 -2.94 -5.58 10.06
CA GLU A 45 -4.35 -5.92 9.95
C GLU A 45 -5.23 -5.03 10.85
N GLY A 46 -6.50 -4.88 10.49
CA GLY A 46 -7.50 -4.27 11.35
C GLY A 46 -7.33 -2.77 11.55
N GLY A 47 -6.68 -2.07 10.60
CA GLY A 47 -6.42 -0.63 10.61
C GLY A 47 -7.63 0.26 10.90
N PRO A 48 -7.48 1.60 10.94
CA PRO A 48 -8.36 2.52 11.67
C PRO A 48 -9.86 2.23 11.48
N GLY A 49 -10.42 1.50 12.45
CA GLY A 49 -11.79 1.04 12.48
C GLY A 49 -12.28 1.00 13.93
N THR A 50 -13.57 1.25 14.13
CA THR A 50 -14.18 1.40 15.47
C THR A 50 -14.23 0.10 16.28
N TRP A 51 -13.93 -1.04 15.65
CA TRP A 51 -14.10 -2.38 16.23
C TRP A 51 -12.83 -2.95 16.89
N ASN A 52 -11.66 -2.35 16.65
CA ASN A 52 -10.39 -2.75 17.28
C ASN A 52 -9.56 -1.50 17.62
N ALA A 53 -9.41 -1.21 18.92
CA ALA A 53 -8.70 -0.02 19.39
C ALA A 53 -7.16 -0.13 19.29
N THR A 54 -6.63 -1.35 19.18
CA THR A 54 -5.18 -1.61 19.22
C THR A 54 -4.56 -1.91 17.87
N TRP A 55 -5.37 -2.33 16.90
CA TRP A 55 -4.96 -2.82 15.58
C TRP A 55 -3.92 -3.96 15.66
N ASP A 56 -3.75 -4.69 14.58
CA ASP A 56 -2.69 -5.69 14.49
C ASP A 56 -1.42 -5.02 13.99
N VAL A 57 -0.50 -4.70 14.90
CA VAL A 57 0.68 -3.88 14.62
C VAL A 57 2.01 -4.58 14.85
N TRP A 58 3.09 -4.01 14.33
CA TRP A 58 4.47 -4.44 14.63
C TRP A 58 5.45 -3.27 14.67
N GLU A 59 6.50 -3.39 15.48
CA GLU A 59 7.57 -2.41 15.55
C GLU A 59 8.48 -2.52 14.30
N ARG A 60 8.18 -1.76 13.25
CA ARG A 60 8.97 -1.73 12.02
C ARG A 60 10.24 -0.87 12.16
N LYS A 61 10.25 0.10 13.09
CA LYS A 61 11.40 0.93 13.48
C LYS A 61 12.10 1.56 12.29
N SER A 62 11.37 2.16 11.35
CA SER A 62 11.96 2.80 10.19
C SER A 62 11.21 4.04 9.74
N LEU A 63 11.97 5.01 9.25
CA LEU A 63 11.44 6.14 8.48
C LEU A 63 11.72 5.88 7.01
N PHE A 64 10.78 6.25 6.16
CA PHE A 64 10.91 6.14 4.72
C PHE A 64 10.99 7.54 4.13
N PHE A 65 11.90 7.70 3.17
CA PHE A 65 12.11 8.94 2.45
C PHE A 65 12.01 8.64 0.95
N ALA A 66 11.19 9.38 0.23
CA ALA A 66 11.00 9.18 -1.20
C ALA A 66 10.72 10.51 -1.91
N THR A 67 10.97 10.54 -3.21
CA THR A 67 10.58 11.64 -4.11
C THR A 67 9.47 11.23 -5.07
N ASP A 68 9.10 9.94 -5.05
CA ASP A 68 8.06 9.35 -5.89
C ASP A 68 7.03 8.67 -4.98
N PRO A 69 5.76 9.15 -4.95
CA PRO A 69 4.72 8.59 -4.09
C PRO A 69 4.32 7.17 -4.48
N VAL A 70 4.28 6.88 -5.79
CA VAL A 70 3.87 5.56 -6.29
C VAL A 70 4.92 4.53 -5.92
N ALA A 71 6.21 4.88 -6.07
CA ALA A 71 7.31 4.00 -5.68
C ALA A 71 7.33 3.75 -4.16
N LEU A 72 7.07 4.79 -3.35
CA LEU A 72 6.96 4.66 -1.90
C LEU A 72 5.85 3.69 -1.49
N ASP A 73 4.65 3.86 -2.04
CA ASP A 73 3.50 3.00 -1.74
C ASP A 73 3.75 1.56 -2.20
N HIS A 74 4.34 1.36 -3.38
CA HIS A 74 4.68 0.03 -3.88
C HIS A 74 5.70 -0.68 -2.98
N VAL A 75 6.75 0.02 -2.54
CA VAL A 75 7.75 -0.53 -1.61
C VAL A 75 7.12 -0.83 -0.24
N GLY A 76 6.32 0.10 0.29
CA GLY A 76 5.62 -0.07 1.57
C GLY A 76 4.68 -1.27 1.54
N TRP A 77 3.88 -1.39 0.48
CA TRP A 77 3.00 -2.52 0.24
C TRP A 77 3.78 -3.85 0.16
N HIS A 78 4.89 -3.90 -0.58
CA HIS A 78 5.71 -5.10 -0.65
C HIS A 78 6.24 -5.53 0.72
N ILE A 79 6.74 -4.58 1.53
CA ILE A 79 7.23 -4.83 2.90
C ILE A 79 6.10 -5.36 3.80
N LEU A 80 4.90 -4.77 3.69
CA LEU A 80 3.72 -5.18 4.41
C LEU A 80 3.33 -6.62 4.05
N ASP A 81 3.26 -6.98 2.77
CA ASP A 81 2.90 -8.33 2.33
C ASP A 81 3.92 -9.37 2.82
N GLN A 82 5.21 -9.06 2.75
CA GLN A 82 6.23 -9.93 3.34
C GLN A 82 6.02 -10.14 4.85
N TYR A 83 5.61 -9.08 5.58
CA TYR A 83 5.32 -9.21 7.01
C TYR A 83 4.06 -10.03 7.27
N ARG A 84 2.98 -9.79 6.52
CA ARG A 84 1.73 -10.56 6.59
C ARG A 84 1.98 -12.04 6.38
N VAL A 85 2.69 -12.42 5.30
CA VAL A 85 3.03 -13.82 5.03
C VAL A 85 3.81 -14.47 6.17
N ARG A 86 4.80 -13.78 6.77
CA ARG A 86 5.53 -14.28 7.94
C ARG A 86 4.66 -14.51 9.17
N ARG A 87 3.53 -13.82 9.28
CA ARG A 87 2.55 -13.94 10.37
C ARG A 87 1.41 -14.91 10.04
N GLY A 88 1.51 -15.65 8.92
CA GLY A 88 0.46 -16.55 8.47
C GLY A 88 -0.75 -15.83 7.86
N TRP A 89 -0.59 -14.56 7.49
CA TRP A 89 -1.63 -13.76 6.85
C TRP A 89 -1.49 -13.77 5.32
N PRO A 90 -2.61 -13.82 4.57
CA PRO A 90 -2.59 -13.62 3.12
C PRO A 90 -2.05 -12.21 2.77
N PRO A 91 -1.36 -12.05 1.63
CA PRO A 91 -1.06 -10.73 1.06
C PRO A 91 -2.32 -9.86 0.94
N VAL A 92 -2.17 -8.53 1.00
CA VAL A 92 -3.30 -7.58 0.98
C VAL A 92 -4.19 -7.79 -0.24
N ALA A 93 -3.59 -7.97 -1.42
CA ALA A 93 -4.28 -8.27 -2.66
C ALA A 93 -5.08 -9.58 -2.65
N GLU A 94 -4.73 -10.53 -1.79
CA GLU A 94 -5.37 -11.84 -1.67
C GLU A 94 -6.43 -11.90 -0.56
N MET A 95 -6.73 -10.77 0.07
CA MET A 95 -7.80 -10.64 1.05
C MET A 95 -9.11 -10.15 0.43
N GLY A 96 -10.21 -10.58 1.01
CA GLY A 96 -11.57 -10.12 0.71
C GLY A 96 -12.60 -11.25 0.76
N THR A 97 -13.89 -10.90 0.73
CA THR A 97 -14.99 -11.87 0.85
C THR A 97 -15.05 -12.88 -0.31
N GLU A 98 -14.49 -12.54 -1.48
CA GLU A 98 -14.35 -13.42 -2.64
C GLU A 98 -12.96 -14.08 -2.74
N LYS A 99 -12.07 -13.78 -1.79
CA LYS A 99 -10.71 -14.34 -1.71
C LYS A 99 -10.47 -14.97 -0.32
N SER A 100 -9.38 -14.60 0.34
CA SER A 100 -9.08 -15.06 1.70
C SER A 100 -9.74 -14.15 2.71
N ASP A 101 -10.56 -14.72 3.59
CA ASP A 101 -11.14 -14.04 4.76
C ASP A 101 -11.02 -14.94 6.00
N PRO A 102 -9.82 -15.06 6.59
CA PRO A 102 -9.57 -15.95 7.72
C PRO A 102 -10.37 -15.56 8.98
N GLN A 103 -10.72 -14.28 9.13
CA GLN A 103 -11.48 -13.77 10.28
C GLN A 103 -12.99 -13.74 10.05
N LYS A 104 -13.45 -13.97 8.81
CA LYS A 104 -14.87 -13.88 8.40
C LYS A 104 -15.47 -12.52 8.72
N SER A 105 -14.67 -11.48 8.61
CA SER A 105 -15.01 -10.11 8.98
C SER A 105 -14.76 -9.12 7.85
N GLU A 106 -14.38 -9.61 6.67
CA GLU A 106 -14.12 -8.74 5.53
C GLU A 106 -15.40 -8.07 5.04
N GLN A 107 -15.27 -6.78 4.71
CA GLN A 107 -16.36 -5.98 4.16
C GLN A 107 -16.16 -5.69 2.66
N PHE A 108 -14.95 -5.90 2.16
CA PHE A 108 -14.60 -5.72 0.75
C PHE A 108 -14.53 -7.07 0.05
N ARG A 109 -14.95 -7.15 -1.23
CA ARG A 109 -14.82 -8.39 -2.01
C ARG A 109 -13.36 -8.71 -2.28
N ARG A 110 -12.55 -7.67 -2.48
CA ARG A 110 -11.09 -7.69 -2.58
C ARG A 110 -10.47 -6.45 -1.92
N ARG A 111 -9.24 -6.60 -1.41
CA ARG A 111 -8.45 -5.50 -0.82
C ARG A 111 -7.27 -5.06 -1.68
N GLN A 112 -7.31 -5.34 -2.98
CA GLN A 112 -6.28 -4.91 -3.92
C GLN A 112 -6.04 -3.38 -3.80
N PRO A 113 -4.79 -2.91 -3.62
CA PRO A 113 -4.48 -1.48 -3.65
C PRO A 113 -4.45 -0.93 -5.09
N GLU A 114 -5.57 -0.96 -5.84
CA GLU A 114 -5.56 -0.65 -7.28
C GLU A 114 -5.02 0.75 -7.61
N HIS A 115 -5.26 1.72 -6.73
CA HIS A 115 -4.83 3.11 -6.92
C HIS A 115 -3.32 3.26 -7.13
N VAL A 116 -2.49 2.41 -6.52
CA VAL A 116 -1.03 2.49 -6.66
C VAL A 116 -0.63 2.13 -8.09
N GLN A 117 -1.20 1.06 -8.64
CA GLN A 117 -0.96 0.64 -10.01
C GLN A 117 -1.52 1.67 -11.01
N ILE A 118 -2.76 2.11 -10.81
CA ILE A 118 -3.42 3.09 -11.69
C ILE A 118 -2.65 4.42 -11.71
N ALA A 119 -2.10 4.87 -10.57
CA ALA A 119 -1.26 6.06 -10.52
C ALA A 119 0.04 5.89 -11.33
N GLY A 120 0.66 4.71 -11.27
CA GLY A 120 1.80 4.36 -12.11
C GLY A 120 1.47 4.40 -13.61
N GLU A 121 0.36 3.79 -14.01
CA GLU A 121 -0.13 3.77 -15.39
C GLU A 121 -0.44 5.18 -15.93
N LYS A 122 -0.88 6.10 -15.05
CA LYS A 122 -1.10 7.52 -15.36
C LYS A 122 0.19 8.35 -15.42
N GLY A 123 1.36 7.77 -15.21
CA GLY A 123 2.63 8.49 -15.20
C GLY A 123 2.77 9.46 -14.01
N LEU A 124 2.12 9.14 -12.89
CA LEU A 124 2.20 9.92 -11.64
C LEU A 124 3.39 9.49 -10.77
N GLY A 125 4.03 8.38 -11.12
CA GLY A 125 5.20 7.81 -10.47
C GLY A 125 5.54 6.44 -11.04
N ILE A 126 6.49 5.74 -10.42
CA ILE A 126 6.98 4.43 -10.87
C ILE A 126 6.34 3.32 -10.04
N PHE A 127 5.51 2.49 -10.69
CA PHE A 127 4.96 1.26 -10.09
C PHE A 127 5.86 0.04 -10.31
N GLU A 128 6.56 -0.03 -11.44
CA GLU A 128 7.32 -1.21 -11.84
C GLU A 128 8.53 -1.46 -10.91
N PRO A 129 8.61 -2.62 -10.20
CA PRO A 129 9.63 -2.85 -9.18
C PRO A 129 11.06 -2.73 -9.69
N GLY A 130 11.32 -3.19 -10.92
CA GLY A 130 12.65 -3.16 -11.53
C GLY A 130 13.17 -1.74 -11.83
N ARG A 131 12.29 -0.73 -11.76
CA ARG A 131 12.62 0.68 -11.98
C ARG A 131 12.66 1.50 -10.69
N ILE A 132 12.31 0.90 -9.56
CA ILE A 132 12.35 1.55 -8.26
C ILE A 132 13.72 1.32 -7.64
N GLU A 133 14.46 2.42 -7.42
CA GLU A 133 15.67 2.36 -6.62
C GLU A 133 15.32 2.42 -5.13
N TYR A 134 15.50 1.29 -4.43
CA TYR A 134 15.28 1.20 -2.99
C TYR A 134 16.59 0.92 -2.26
N ARG A 135 16.95 1.79 -1.32
CA ARG A 135 18.12 1.63 -0.45
C ARG A 135 17.69 1.54 1.01
N HIS A 136 18.10 0.49 1.69
CA HIS A 136 17.89 0.35 3.12
C HIS A 136 19.15 0.78 3.88
N ILE A 137 19.04 1.84 4.68
CA ILE A 137 20.12 2.37 5.51
C ILE A 137 19.83 1.99 6.96
N ARG A 138 20.78 1.28 7.58
CA ARG A 138 20.73 1.00 9.02
C ARG A 138 21.51 2.07 9.77
N LEU A 139 20.83 2.76 10.68
CA LEU A 139 21.49 3.75 11.53
C LEU A 139 22.34 3.03 12.59
N ALA A 140 23.57 3.50 12.79
CA ALA A 140 24.38 3.12 13.95
C ALA A 140 23.88 3.92 15.17
N GLY A 141 23.74 3.23 16.29
CA GLY A 141 23.43 3.84 17.60
C GLY A 141 24.70 4.21 18.35
#